data_AF-A0A529Y7S6-F1
#
_entry.id   AF-A0A529Y7S6-F1
#
_cell.length_a   1.000
_cell.length_b   1.000
_cell.length_c   1.000
_cell.angle_alpha   90.00
_cell.angle_beta   90.00
_cell.angle_gamma   90.00
#
_symmetry.space_group_name_H-M   'P 1'
#
loop_
_entity.id
_entity.type
_entity.pdbx_description
1 polymer ?
#
loop_
_entity_poly.entity_id
_entity_poly.type
_entity_poly.pdbx_seq_one_letter_code
_entity_poly.pdbx_strand_id
1 'polypeptide(L)' 'MAGASKAVMDSRANLPFVYRQYSPEQLRQVLHKMYLIRRFEEGAEECYMRGLIHGTMHLSIGQEASAMGICM' A
#
# COMPACT_ATOMS: atom_id res chain seq x y z
N MET A 1 13.71 -17.37 -34.31
CA MET A 1 13.61 -17.05 -32.86
C MET A 1 12.37 -16.18 -32.55
N ALA A 2 11.16 -16.60 -32.94
CA ALA A 2 9.92 -15.83 -32.74
C ALA A 2 9.01 -16.39 -31.62
N GLY A 3 9.36 -17.53 -31.02
CA GLY A 3 8.51 -18.23 -30.05
C GLY A 3 8.57 -17.70 -28.61
N ALA A 4 9.69 -17.07 -28.21
CA ALA A 4 9.88 -16.61 -26.83
C ALA A 4 9.00 -15.41 -26.46
N SER A 5 8.74 -14.50 -27.41
CA SER A 5 7.93 -13.29 -27.18
C SER A 5 6.45 -13.60 -26.92
N LYS A 6 5.90 -14.59 -27.64
CA LYS A 6 4.49 -14.98 -27.53
C LYS A 6 4.18 -15.68 -26.20
N ALA A 7 5.07 -16.55 -25.72
CA ALA A 7 4.92 -17.24 -24.43
C ALA A 7 5.00 -16.27 -23.23
N VAL A 8 5.84 -15.23 -23.32
CA VAL A 8 5.94 -14.18 -22.29
C VAL A 8 4.66 -13.33 -22.26
N MET A 9 4.06 -12.99 -23.41
CA MET A 9 2.77 -12.29 -23.44
C MET A 9 1.62 -13.14 -22.86
N ASP A 10 1.60 -14.44 -23.13
CA ASP A 10 0.57 -15.36 -22.66
C ASP A 10 0.63 -15.55 -21.13
N SER A 11 1.85 -15.57 -20.56
CA SER A 11 2.05 -15.66 -19.10
C SER A 11 1.49 -14.46 -18.31
N ARG A 12 1.42 -13.27 -18.92
CA ARG A 12 0.87 -12.07 -18.27
C ARG A 12 -0.65 -12.06 -18.22
N ALA A 13 -1.33 -12.91 -19.00
CA ALA A 13 -2.79 -12.94 -19.02
C ALA A 13 -3.38 -13.35 -17.65
N ASN A 14 -2.71 -14.23 -16.91
CA ASN A 14 -3.17 -14.70 -15.59
C ASN A 14 -2.54 -13.98 -14.39
N LEU A 15 -1.85 -12.84 -14.61
CA LEU A 15 -1.35 -12.03 -13.50
C LEU A 15 -2.52 -11.29 -12.83
N PRO A 16 -2.57 -11.24 -11.48
CA PRO A 16 -3.46 -10.34 -10.75
C PRO A 16 -3.38 -8.90 -11.28
N PHE A 17 -4.51 -8.18 -11.26
CA PHE A 17 -4.64 -6.81 -11.75
C PHE A 17 -3.48 -5.91 -11.32
N VAL A 18 -3.12 -5.98 -10.03
CA VAL A 18 -2.06 -5.16 -9.43
C VAL A 18 -0.70 -5.30 -10.12
N TYR A 19 -0.33 -6.52 -10.55
CA TYR A 19 0.94 -6.77 -11.24
C TYR A 19 0.89 -6.49 -12.75
N ARG A 20 -0.31 -6.33 -13.31
CA ARG A 20 -0.49 -5.93 -14.71
C ARG A 20 -0.51 -4.41 -14.87
N GLN A 21 -1.03 -3.71 -13.88
CA GLN A 21 -1.28 -2.27 -13.95
C GLN A 21 -0.12 -1.42 -13.41
N TYR A 22 0.60 -1.90 -12.39
CA TYR A 22 1.61 -1.11 -11.68
C TYR A 22 3.01 -1.71 -11.80
N SER A 23 4.02 -0.84 -11.84
CA SER A 23 5.42 -1.26 -11.85
C SER A 23 5.88 -1.74 -10.45
N PRO A 24 6.93 -2.57 -10.38
CA PRO A 24 7.51 -2.98 -9.10
C PRO A 24 7.95 -1.81 -8.19
N GLU A 25 8.37 -0.68 -8.78
CA GLU A 25 8.74 0.53 -8.06
C GLU A 25 7.52 1.19 -7.42
N GLN A 26 6.42 1.31 -8.16
CA GLN A 26 5.15 1.85 -7.65
C GLN A 26 4.64 1.01 -6.47
N LEU A 27 4.66 -0.32 -6.60
CA LEU A 27 4.23 -1.22 -5.53
C LEU A 27 5.09 -1.13 -4.27
N ARG A 28 6.41 -0.95 -4.42
CA ARG A 28 7.31 -0.70 -3.28
C ARG A 28 7.01 0.63 -2.59
N GLN A 29 6.70 1.68 -3.37
CA GLN A 29 6.30 2.98 -2.80
C GLN A 29 4.98 2.89 -2.04
N VAL A 30 4.02 2.10 -2.53
CA VAL A 30 2.74 1.84 -1.84
C VAL A 30 2.98 1.14 -0.52
N LEU A 31 3.78 0.07 -0.52
CA LEU A 31 4.14 -0.64 0.71
C LEU A 31 4.83 0.29 1.72
N HIS A 32 5.77 1.13 1.25
CA HIS A 32 6.43 2.12 2.09
C HIS A 32 5.41 3.10 2.72
N LYS A 33 4.45 3.60 1.93
CA LYS A 33 3.39 4.48 2.44
C LYS A 33 2.49 3.78 3.46
N MET A 34 2.15 2.51 3.27
CA MET A 34 1.37 1.76 4.26
C MET A 34 2.12 1.68 5.61
N TYR A 35 3.42 1.40 5.59
CA TYR A 35 4.24 1.44 6.81
C TYR A 35 4.32 2.85 7.41
N LEU A 36 4.42 3.89 6.59
CA LEU A 36 4.44 5.26 7.06
C LEU A 36 3.13 5.64 7.77
N ILE A 37 1.98 5.26 7.20
CA ILE A 37 0.66 5.45 7.82
C ILE A 37 0.63 4.74 9.18
N ARG A 38 1.03 3.47 9.23
CA ARG A 38 1.08 2.71 10.49
C ARG A 38 1.91 3.43 11.55
N ARG A 39 3.13 3.84 11.21
CA ARG A 39 4.03 4.53 12.15
C ARG A 39 3.49 5.86 12.62
N PHE A 40 2.86 6.62 11.73
CA PHE A 40 2.21 7.87 12.08
C PHE A 40 1.09 7.63 13.10
N GLU A 41 0.25 6.63 12.87
CA GLU A 41 -0.87 6.34 13.75
C GLU A 41 -0.46 5.78 15.11
N GLU A 42 0.54 4.88 15.15
CA GLU A 42 1.15 4.43 16.42
C GLU A 42 1.68 5.63 17.22
N GLY A 43 2.39 6.57 16.56
CA GLY A 43 2.88 7.78 17.21
C GLY A 43 1.76 8.74 17.64
N ALA A 44 0.67 8.80 16.89
CA ALA A 44 -0.51 9.58 17.26
C ALA A 44 -1.20 8.99 18.50
N GLU A 45 -1.34 7.67 18.56
CA GLU A 45 -1.85 6.94 19.73
C GLU A 45 -0.99 7.19 20.97
N GLU A 46 0.34 7.10 20.87
CA GLU A 46 1.25 7.40 21.97
C GLU A 46 1.10 8.85 22.46
N CYS A 47 1.02 9.81 21.54
CA CYS A 47 0.81 11.23 21.89
C CYS A 47 -0.55 11.43 22.58
N TYR A 48 -1.60 10.73 22.14
CA TYR A 48 -2.91 10.76 22.76
C TYR A 48 -2.88 10.21 24.19
N MET A 49 -2.28 9.03 24.38
CA MET A 49 -2.14 8.39 25.69
C MET A 49 -1.37 9.27 26.69
N ARG A 50 -0.42 10.06 26.20
CA ARG A 50 0.37 11.02 27.00
C ARG A 50 -0.34 12.35 27.26
N GLY A 51 -1.55 12.55 26.72
CA GLY A 51 -2.30 13.80 26.83
C GLY A 51 -1.71 14.97 26.02
N LEU A 52 -0.86 14.68 25.02
CA LEU A 52 -0.30 15.71 24.15
C LEU A 52 -1.27 16.10 23.02
N ILE A 53 -2.17 15.19 22.66
CA ILE A 53 -3.26 15.42 21.70
C ILE A 53 -4.58 15.37 22.46
N HIS A 54 -5.41 16.39 22.24
CA HIS A 54 -6.70 16.55 22.91
C HIS A 54 -7.86 16.34 21.94
N GLY A 55 -9.02 15.96 22.47
CA GLY A 55 -10.24 15.72 21.68
C GLY A 55 -10.44 14.24 21.34
N THR A 56 -11.10 13.97 20.22
CA THR A 56 -11.37 12.61 19.74
C THR A 56 -10.32 12.18 18.73
N MET A 57 -9.84 10.94 18.84
CA MET A 57 -8.92 10.32 17.90
C MET A 57 -9.55 9.07 17.31
N HIS A 58 -9.46 8.91 15.99
CA HIS A 58 -9.89 7.72 15.28
C HIS A 58 -8.70 7.19 14.49
N LEU A 59 -8.28 5.98 14.83
CA LEU A 59 -7.18 5.29 14.18
C LEU A 59 -7.75 4.40 13.06
N SER A 60 -7.04 4.34 11.95
CA SER A 60 -7.24 3.44 10.82
C SER A 60 -6.16 2.34 10.75
N ILE A 61 -5.45 2.07 11.86
CA ILE A 61 -4.54 0.92 12.00
C ILE A 61 -5.22 -0.36 11.49
N GLY A 62 -4.60 -1.00 10.50
CA GLY A 62 -5.13 -2.20 9.82
C GLY A 62 -5.92 -1.91 8.55
N GLN A 63 -6.19 -0.64 8.23
CA GLN A 63 -6.89 -0.20 7.02
C GLN A 63 -5.97 0.51 6.02
N GLU A 64 -4.64 0.39 6.16
CA GLU A 64 -3.67 1.11 5.33
C GLU A 64 -3.79 0.73 3.86
N ALA A 65 -4.14 -0.52 3.58
CA ALA A 65 -4.37 -1.01 2.21
C ALA A 65 -5.61 -0.34 1.58
N SER A 66 -6.67 -0.08 2.37
CA SER A 66 -7.85 0.63 1.89
C SER A 66 -7.54 2.10 1.57
N ALA A 67 -6.82 2.77 2.47
CA ALA A 67 -6.39 4.15 2.27
C ALA A 67 -5.45 4.31 1.06
N MET A 68 -4.49 3.39 0.91
CA MET A 68 -3.60 3.42 -0.26
C MET A 68 -4.31 3.02 -1.54
N GLY A 69 -5.16 1.99 -1.50
CA GLY A 69 -5.84 1.45 -2.68
C GLY A 69 -6.72 2.49 -3.40
N ILE A 70 -7.35 3.42 -2.66
CA ILE A 70 -8.15 4.50 -3.26
C ILE A 70 -7.30 5.66 -3.81
N CYS A 71 -6.08 5.82 -3.30
CA CYS A 71 -5.16 6.90 -3.69
C CYS A 71 -4.13 6.49 -4.77
N MET A 72 -4.30 5.32 -5.37
CA MET A 72 -3.37 4.71 -6.34
C MET A 72 -3.78 4.91 -7.81
#